data_AF-A0A1F7YNW3-F1
#
_entry.id   AF-A0A1F7YNW3-F1
#
_cell.length_a   1.000
_cell.length_b   1.000
_cell.length_c   1.000
_cell.angle_alpha   90.00
_cell.angle_beta   90.00
_cell.angle_gamma   90.00
#
_symmetry.space_group_name_H-M   'P 1'
#
loop_
_entity.id
_entity.type
_entity.pdbx_description
1 polymer ?
#
loop_
_entity_poly.entity_id
_entity_poly.type
_entity_poly.pdbx_seq_one_letter_code
_entity_poly.pdbx_strand_id
1 'polypeptide(L)'
;MSEKPEKTLYENQAEIWENAKKFLVEMVEDKPVVQEALVWASLAEGKFGLYEQEYRGQEGSDIDLVIVTDENYELPPEWKFTTVEKSCFDLYRVGKFMHEGHKHPIDGLIVFPSRHSLQEIRDMLSDRSKSVYLKSGESILNQYEDHSKK
;
A
#
# COMPACT_ATOMS: atom_id res chain seq x y z
N MET A 1 -20.69 16.67 1.43
CA MET A 1 -19.49 16.06 0.82
C MET A 1 -19.91 15.52 -0.53
N SER A 2 -19.15 15.79 -1.60
CA SER A 2 -19.46 15.26 -2.93
C SER A 2 -19.35 13.74 -2.92
N GLU A 3 -20.34 13.08 -3.54
CA GLU A 3 -20.35 11.63 -3.74
C GLU A 3 -19.12 11.18 -4.52
N LYS A 4 -18.60 9.98 -4.23
CA LYS A 4 -17.45 9.42 -4.94
C LYS A 4 -17.89 9.09 -6.37
N PRO A 5 -17.24 9.61 -7.43
CA PRO A 5 -17.61 9.33 -8.81
C PRO A 5 -17.52 7.84 -9.13
N GLU A 6 -18.26 7.43 -10.16
CA GLU A 6 -18.09 6.10 -10.73
C GLU A 6 -16.65 5.91 -11.20
N LYS A 7 -16.19 4.66 -11.13
CA LYS A 7 -14.84 4.27 -11.50
C LYS A 7 -14.89 3.25 -12.63
N THR A 8 -14.30 3.58 -13.77
CA THR A 8 -14.05 2.65 -14.87
C THR A 8 -12.78 1.88 -14.59
N LEU A 9 -12.88 0.55 -14.50
CA LEU A 9 -11.73 -0.32 -14.29
C LEU A 9 -10.94 -0.48 -15.58
N TYR A 10 -9.61 -0.49 -15.49
CA TYR A 10 -8.78 -0.87 -16.62
C TYR A 10 -8.97 -2.36 -16.96
N GLU A 11 -8.94 -2.71 -18.25
CA GLU A 11 -9.12 -4.10 -18.67
C GLU A 11 -7.87 -4.96 -18.41
N ASN A 12 -6.67 -4.36 -18.42
CA ASN A 12 -5.37 -5.02 -18.27
C ASN A 12 -4.84 -5.04 -16.82
N GLN A 13 -5.70 -5.32 -15.83
CA GLN A 13 -5.32 -5.32 -14.39
C GLN A 13 -4.05 -6.12 -14.07
N ALA A 14 -3.85 -7.27 -14.73
CA ALA A 14 -2.69 -8.12 -14.50
C ALA A 14 -1.38 -7.45 -14.95
N GLU A 15 -1.40 -6.75 -16.09
CA GLU A 15 -0.24 -6.01 -16.59
C GLU A 15 0.07 -4.81 -15.69
N ILE A 16 -0.96 -4.07 -15.29
CA ILE A 16 -0.84 -2.96 -14.33
C ILE A 16 -0.20 -3.44 -13.04
N TRP A 17 -0.65 -4.59 -12.52
CA TRP A 17 -0.10 -5.19 -11.32
C TRP A 17 1.41 -5.47 -11.46
N GLU A 18 1.85 -6.13 -12.52
CA GLU A 18 3.27 -6.45 -12.71
C GLU A 18 4.13 -5.18 -12.85
N ASN A 19 3.66 -4.19 -13.61
CA ASN A 19 4.35 -2.91 -13.78
C ASN A 19 4.43 -2.13 -12.46
N ALA A 20 3.33 -2.05 -11.73
CA ALA A 20 3.28 -1.39 -10.43
C ALA A 20 4.14 -2.13 -9.41
N LYS A 21 4.06 -3.46 -9.34
CA LYS A 21 4.90 -4.27 -8.46
C LYS A 21 6.38 -4.00 -8.69
N LYS A 22 6.85 -4.02 -9.94
CA LYS A 22 8.24 -3.71 -10.27
C LYS A 22 8.64 -2.31 -9.77
N PHE A 23 7.83 -1.31 -10.08
CA PHE A 23 8.06 0.07 -9.65
C PHE A 23 8.13 0.20 -8.12
N LEU A 24 7.22 -0.45 -7.39
CA LEU A 24 7.15 -0.38 -5.93
C LEU A 24 8.30 -1.13 -5.26
N VAL A 25 8.79 -2.23 -5.86
CA VAL A 25 9.98 -2.95 -5.38
C VAL A 25 11.22 -2.06 -5.47
N GLU A 26 11.41 -1.39 -6.61
CA GLU A 26 12.54 -0.45 -6.82
C GLU A 26 12.53 0.70 -5.79
N MET A 27 11.37 1.07 -5.23
CA MET A 27 11.28 2.10 -4.18
C MET A 27 11.78 1.65 -2.80
N VAL A 28 11.77 0.35 -2.52
CA VAL A 28 11.99 -0.19 -1.16
C VAL A 28 13.15 -1.16 -1.04
N GLU A 29 13.59 -1.78 -2.13
CA GLU A 29 14.57 -2.88 -2.08
C GLU A 29 15.97 -2.47 -1.61
N ASP A 30 16.35 -1.21 -1.82
CA ASP A 30 17.64 -0.64 -1.39
C ASP A 30 17.63 -0.21 0.09
N LYS A 31 16.47 -0.26 0.76
CA LYS A 31 16.28 0.21 2.13
C LYS A 31 16.54 -0.93 3.11
N PRO A 32 17.66 -0.93 3.86
CA PRO A 32 18.06 -2.08 4.67
C PRO A 32 17.11 -2.37 5.84
N VAL A 33 16.31 -1.41 6.27
CA VAL A 33 15.41 -1.57 7.41
C VAL A 33 13.97 -1.90 7.00
N VAL A 34 13.65 -1.89 5.70
CA VAL A 34 12.35 -2.38 5.21
C VAL A 34 12.34 -3.90 5.27
N GLN A 35 11.38 -4.45 6.00
CA GLN A 35 11.23 -5.90 6.16
C GLN A 35 10.25 -6.46 5.13
N GLU A 36 9.15 -5.73 4.90
CA GLU A 36 8.09 -6.17 4.03
C GLU A 36 7.38 -4.96 3.41
N ALA A 37 6.95 -5.12 2.16
CA ALA A 37 6.01 -4.19 1.53
C ALA A 37 4.86 -4.94 0.86
N LEU A 38 3.65 -4.43 1.04
CA LEU A 38 2.43 -5.00 0.49
C LEU A 38 1.61 -3.90 -0.18
N VAL A 39 0.90 -4.25 -1.25
CA VAL A 39 -0.14 -3.40 -1.81
C VAL A 39 -1.48 -3.82 -1.21
N TRP A 40 -2.31 -2.84 -0.87
CA TRP A 40 -3.66 -3.04 -0.35
C TRP A 40 -4.74 -2.47 -1.29
N ALA A 41 -5.97 -2.91 -1.08
CA ALA A 41 -7.19 -2.41 -1.71
C ALA A 41 -7.19 -2.47 -3.24
N SER A 42 -7.45 -1.34 -3.92
CA SER A 42 -7.89 -1.31 -5.33
C SER A 42 -6.93 -2.04 -6.28
N LEU A 43 -5.62 -1.81 -6.16
CA LEU A 43 -4.64 -2.45 -7.03
C LEU A 43 -4.48 -3.94 -6.71
N ALA A 44 -4.45 -4.30 -5.42
CA ALA A 44 -4.35 -5.70 -5.01
C ALA A 44 -5.56 -6.52 -5.44
N GLU A 45 -6.76 -5.94 -5.39
CA GLU A 45 -8.04 -6.57 -5.74
C GLU A 45 -8.33 -6.62 -7.25
N GLY A 46 -7.48 -6.03 -8.11
CA GLY A 46 -7.76 -5.92 -9.54
C GLY A 46 -8.92 -4.98 -9.86
N LYS A 47 -9.08 -3.92 -9.06
CA LYS A 47 -10.09 -2.86 -9.20
C LYS A 47 -9.43 -1.51 -9.47
N PHE A 48 -8.28 -1.49 -10.12
CA PHE A 48 -7.57 -0.26 -10.47
C PHE A 48 -8.24 0.43 -11.66
N GLY A 49 -8.33 1.75 -11.65
CA GLY A 49 -9.11 2.44 -12.69
C GLY A 49 -9.18 3.95 -12.52
N LEU A 50 -9.89 4.59 -13.44
CA LEU A 50 -10.10 6.04 -13.52
C LEU A 50 -11.49 6.42 -13.01
N TYR A 51 -11.56 7.57 -12.36
CA TYR A 51 -12.83 8.18 -12.00
C TYR A 51 -13.40 8.94 -13.20
N GLU A 52 -14.72 8.94 -13.37
CA GLU A 52 -15.37 9.72 -14.44
C GLU A 52 -15.04 11.22 -14.40
N GLN A 53 -14.79 11.73 -13.19
CA GLN A 53 -14.33 13.09 -12.93
C GLN A 53 -13.32 13.06 -11.78
N GLU A 54 -12.43 14.05 -11.74
CA GLU A 54 -11.44 14.15 -10.66
C GLU A 54 -12.11 14.12 -9.28
N TYR A 55 -11.63 13.22 -8.42
CA TYR A 55 -12.10 13.11 -7.04
C TYR A 55 -10.96 13.40 -6.08
N ARG A 56 -11.11 14.46 -5.26
CA ARG A 56 -10.08 14.93 -4.32
C ARG A 56 -8.72 15.21 -5.01
N GLY A 57 -8.77 15.74 -6.23
CA GLY A 57 -7.58 16.06 -7.04
C GLY A 57 -6.87 14.83 -7.60
N GLN A 58 -7.58 13.72 -7.75
CA GLN A 58 -7.06 12.46 -8.31
C GLN A 58 -7.91 12.06 -9.52
N GLU A 59 -7.26 11.75 -10.63
CA GLU A 59 -7.90 11.27 -11.87
C GLU A 59 -8.35 9.80 -11.75
N GLY A 60 -7.72 9.03 -10.88
CA GLY A 60 -7.98 7.61 -10.73
C GLY A 60 -7.57 7.05 -9.38
N SER A 61 -7.49 5.73 -9.33
CA SER A 61 -7.20 4.99 -8.11
C SER A 61 -5.81 5.33 -7.57
N ASP A 62 -5.71 5.50 -6.26
CA ASP A 62 -4.46 5.51 -5.51
C ASP A 62 -3.91 4.08 -5.35
N ILE A 63 -2.63 4.00 -5.03
CA ILE A 63 -1.95 2.78 -4.60
C ILE A 63 -1.68 2.90 -3.10
N ASP A 64 -2.33 2.04 -2.31
CA ASP A 64 -2.07 1.87 -0.89
C ASP A 64 -0.87 0.93 -0.71
N LEU A 65 0.31 1.49 -0.44
CA LEU A 65 1.55 0.75 -0.20
C LEU A 65 1.81 0.66 1.30
N VAL A 66 1.64 -0.51 1.89
CA VAL A 66 2.05 -0.78 3.27
C VAL A 66 3.53 -1.10 3.31
N ILE A 67 4.28 -0.42 4.18
CA ILE A 67 5.72 -0.65 4.39
C ILE A 67 5.94 -0.97 5.86
N VAL A 68 6.37 -2.20 6.14
CA VAL A 68 6.77 -2.63 7.49
C VAL A 68 8.27 -2.43 7.65
N THR A 69 8.64 -1.59 8.61
CA THR A 69 10.04 -1.20 8.84
C THR A 69 10.32 -0.93 10.32
N ASP A 70 11.58 -0.71 10.69
CA ASP A 70 11.97 -0.36 12.06
C ASP A 70 12.20 1.15 12.23
N GLU A 71 12.40 1.58 13.48
CA GLU A 71 12.52 3.00 13.85
C GLU A 71 13.76 3.70 13.29
N ASN A 72 14.72 2.95 12.74
CA ASN A 72 15.88 3.53 12.06
C ASN A 72 15.57 3.91 10.61
N TYR A 73 14.32 3.73 10.14
CA TYR A 73 13.94 4.17 8.81
C TYR A 73 13.87 5.71 8.75
N GLU A 74 14.85 6.28 8.06
CA GLU A 74 14.85 7.68 7.70
C GLU A 74 13.81 7.92 6.60
N LEU A 75 12.64 8.43 7.00
CA LEU A 75 11.59 8.84 6.07
C LEU A 75 12.15 9.88 5.10
N PRO A 76 12.01 9.68 3.76
CA PRO A 76 12.46 10.66 2.79
C PRO A 76 11.82 12.03 3.04
N PRO A 77 12.59 13.14 3.01
CA PRO A 77 12.10 14.48 3.34
C PRO A 77 10.99 14.98 2.40
N GLU A 78 10.89 14.42 1.19
CA GLU A 78 9.84 14.70 0.23
C GLU A 78 8.49 14.04 0.56
N TRP A 79 8.47 13.05 1.47
CA TRP A 79 7.24 12.40 1.89
C TRP A 79 6.41 13.34 2.75
N LYS A 80 5.15 13.53 2.34
CA LYS A 80 4.24 14.43 3.03
C LYS A 80 3.38 13.64 4.00
N PHE A 81 3.59 13.85 5.30
CA PHE A 81 2.73 13.30 6.33
C PHE A 81 1.29 13.78 6.14
N THR A 82 0.36 12.85 6.17
CA THR A 82 -1.07 13.13 6.11
C THR A 82 -1.68 12.67 7.42
N THR A 83 -2.24 13.60 8.19
CA THR A 83 -2.85 13.28 9.48
C THR A 83 -4.08 12.39 9.28
N VAL A 84 -4.02 11.17 9.78
CA VAL A 84 -5.20 10.30 9.96
C VAL A 84 -5.32 10.05 11.45
N GLU A 85 -6.33 10.63 12.10
CA GLU A 85 -6.60 10.31 13.49
C GLU A 85 -7.04 8.83 13.59
N LYS A 86 -6.38 8.06 14.46
CA LYS A 86 -6.70 6.65 14.79
C LYS A 86 -6.40 5.62 13.70
N SER A 87 -5.33 5.78 12.93
CA SER A 87 -4.80 4.71 12.07
C SER A 87 -3.80 3.82 12.81
N CYS A 88 -3.80 2.52 12.50
CA CYS A 88 -2.78 1.56 12.94
C CYS A 88 -1.45 1.71 12.16
N PHE A 89 -1.25 2.84 11.47
CA PHE A 89 -0.10 3.16 10.62
C PHE A 89 0.08 4.68 10.53
N ASP A 90 1.26 5.13 10.11
CA ASP A 90 1.51 6.52 9.73
C ASP A 90 1.30 6.68 8.21
N LEU A 91 0.45 7.62 7.78
CA LEU A 91 0.14 7.82 6.35
C LEU A 91 1.01 8.92 5.73
N TYR A 92 1.63 8.62 4.59
CA TYR A 92 2.43 9.56 3.81
C TYR A 92 2.07 9.51 2.32
N ARG A 93 2.14 10.64 1.63
CA ARG A 93 2.21 10.62 0.16
C ARG A 93 3.65 10.35 -0.26
N VAL A 94 3.90 9.19 -0.87
CA VAL A 94 5.27 8.68 -1.13
C VAL A 94 5.70 8.75 -2.60
N GLY A 95 4.75 8.96 -3.51
CA GLY A 95 5.08 9.05 -4.94
C GLY A 95 3.87 9.06 -5.85
N LYS A 96 4.12 8.78 -7.13
CA LYS A 96 3.12 8.62 -8.17
C LYS A 96 3.55 7.51 -9.13
N PHE A 97 2.62 6.63 -9.47
CA PHE A 97 2.75 5.63 -10.52
C PHE A 97 2.08 6.15 -11.79
N MET A 98 2.73 5.95 -12.94
CA MET A 98 2.21 6.39 -14.24
C MET A 98 1.65 5.18 -15.00
N HIS A 99 0.41 5.26 -15.45
CA HIS A 99 -0.19 4.26 -16.32
C HIS A 99 -1.02 4.94 -17.41
N GLU A 100 -0.74 4.62 -18.69
CA GLU A 100 -1.44 5.20 -19.85
C GLU A 100 -1.53 6.74 -19.84
N GLY A 101 -0.49 7.41 -19.32
CA GLY A 101 -0.45 8.87 -19.22
C GLY A 101 -1.15 9.45 -17.99
N HIS A 102 -1.89 8.63 -17.23
CA HIS A 102 -2.56 9.02 -15.99
C HIS A 102 -1.66 8.87 -14.77
N LYS A 103 -1.85 9.79 -13.82
CA LYS A 103 -1.11 9.85 -12.57
C LYS A 103 -1.90 9.18 -11.46
N HIS A 104 -1.39 8.08 -10.95
CA HIS A 104 -1.93 7.39 -9.79
C HIS A 104 -1.08 7.70 -8.57
N PRO A 105 -1.60 8.43 -7.58
CA PRO A 105 -0.86 8.71 -6.36
C PRO A 105 -0.53 7.43 -5.59
N ILE A 106 0.60 7.44 -4.88
CA ILE A 106 0.99 6.35 -3.98
C ILE A 106 0.93 6.87 -2.55
N ASP A 107 0.08 6.23 -1.74
CA ASP A 107 -0.06 6.45 -0.32
C ASP A 107 0.69 5.36 0.44
N GLY A 108 1.73 5.77 1.15
CA GLY A 108 2.55 4.92 2.00
C GLY A 108 1.97 4.82 3.40
N LEU A 109 1.56 3.62 3.79
CA LEU A 109 1.11 3.28 5.13
C LEU A 109 2.29 2.67 5.87
N ILE A 110 2.98 3.50 6.66
CA ILE A 110 4.23 3.12 7.30
C ILE A 110 3.95 2.47 8.66
N VAL A 111 4.42 1.25 8.81
CA VAL A 111 4.19 0.40 9.97
C VAL A 111 5.50 0.20 10.71
N PHE A 112 5.59 0.78 11.91
CA PHE A 112 6.66 0.56 12.87
C PHE A 112 6.16 -0.39 13.95
N PRO A 113 6.63 -1.64 14.05
CA PRO A 113 6.12 -2.63 15.02
C PRO A 113 6.22 -2.19 16.48
N SER A 114 7.10 -1.24 16.80
CA SER A 114 7.24 -0.59 18.11
C SER A 114 6.12 0.39 18.46
N ARG A 115 5.40 0.91 17.46
CA ARG A 115 4.32 1.91 17.62
C ARG A 115 2.96 1.40 17.16
N HIS A 116 2.95 0.42 16.25
CA HIS A 116 1.77 -0.06 15.54
C HIS A 116 1.52 -1.54 15.82
N SER A 117 0.25 -1.91 16.03
CA SER A 117 -0.15 -3.30 16.24
C SER A 117 -0.10 -4.07 14.92
N LEU A 118 0.82 -5.02 14.82
CA LEU A 118 0.90 -5.91 13.65
C LEU A 118 -0.36 -6.77 13.48
N GLN A 119 -1.07 -7.08 14.57
CA GLN A 119 -2.34 -7.81 14.50
C GLN A 119 -3.42 -6.96 13.84
N GLU A 120 -3.56 -5.68 14.22
CA GLU A 120 -4.55 -4.78 13.60
C GLU A 120 -4.25 -4.54 12.13
N ILE A 121 -2.97 -4.42 11.77
CA ILE A 121 -2.53 -4.31 10.37
C ILE A 121 -2.87 -5.60 9.61
N ARG A 122 -2.59 -6.78 10.17
CA ARG A 122 -2.95 -8.06 9.55
C ARG A 122 -4.45 -8.16 9.31
N ASP A 123 -5.26 -7.84 10.32
CA ASP A 123 -6.72 -7.92 10.23
C ASP A 123 -7.24 -7.01 9.11
N MET A 124 -6.68 -5.79 9.00
CA MET A 124 -6.97 -4.83 7.92
C MET A 124 -6.59 -5.37 6.51
N LEU A 125 -5.55 -6.19 6.42
CA LEU A 125 -4.97 -6.66 5.15
C LEU A 125 -5.51 -8.02 4.66
N SER A 126 -6.14 -8.79 5.54
CA SER A 126 -6.28 -10.26 5.48
C SER A 126 -6.89 -10.87 4.21
N ASP A 127 -7.60 -10.11 3.38
CA ASP A 127 -8.19 -10.57 2.12
C ASP A 127 -8.01 -9.60 0.93
N ARG A 128 -7.39 -8.46 1.16
CA ARG A 128 -7.35 -7.32 0.23
C ARG A 128 -5.94 -6.85 -0.09
N SER A 129 -4.94 -7.67 0.22
CA SER A 129 -3.54 -7.32 0.04
C SER A 129 -2.75 -8.34 -0.77
N LYS A 130 -1.66 -7.87 -1.38
CA LYS A 130 -0.69 -8.69 -2.10
C LYS A 130 0.72 -8.22 -1.75
N SER A 131 1.58 -9.16 -1.37
CA SER A 131 2.99 -8.86 -1.10
C SER A 131 3.72 -8.47 -2.40
N VAL A 132 4.53 -7.41 -2.32
CA VAL A 132 5.41 -6.99 -3.41
C VAL A 132 6.89 -7.19 -3.07
N TYR A 133 7.25 -7.09 -1.79
CA TYR A 133 8.62 -7.25 -1.30
C TYR A 133 8.62 -7.92 0.07
N LEU A 134 9.54 -8.87 0.28
CA LEU A 134 9.84 -9.47 1.58
C LEU A 134 11.35 -9.67 1.65
N LYS A 135 12.01 -9.01 2.61
CA LYS A 135 13.46 -9.05 2.74
C LYS A 135 13.94 -10.45 3.15
N SER A 136 13.33 -11.02 4.18
CA SER A 136 13.61 -12.36 4.71
C SER A 136 12.61 -12.70 5.83
N GLY A 137 12.41 -13.99 6.11
CA GLY A 137 11.58 -14.44 7.23
C GLY A 137 10.12 -14.69 6.85
N GLU A 138 9.23 -14.51 7.81
CA GLU A 138 7.78 -14.69 7.62
C GLU A 138 7.10 -13.37 7.32
N SER A 139 6.23 -13.36 6.31
CA SER A 139 5.33 -12.25 6.04
C SER A 139 4.42 -12.01 7.25
N ILE A 140 4.06 -10.75 7.49
CA ILE A 140 3.04 -10.38 8.46
C ILE A 140 1.69 -11.05 8.16
N LEU A 141 1.45 -11.52 6.94
CA LEU A 141 0.25 -12.25 6.57
C LEU A 141 0.26 -13.73 7.02
N ASN A 142 1.43 -14.31 7.33
CA ASN A 142 1.59 -15.76 7.53
C ASN A 142 1.58 -16.24 8.99
N GLN A 143 1.49 -15.36 10.00
CA GLN A 143 1.55 -15.82 11.39
C GLN A 143 0.16 -16.22 11.93
N TYR A 144 0.09 -17.49 12.35
CA TYR A 144 -0.97 -18.27 13.01
C TYR A 144 -1.91 -19.12 12.14
N GLU A 145 -1.37 -20.21 11.58
CA GLU A 145 -2.04 -21.53 11.66
C GLU A 145 -1.48 -22.32 12.87
N ASP A 146 -1.59 -21.85 14.11
CA ASP A 146 -1.61 -22.80 15.25
C ASP A 146 -2.11 -22.17 16.56
N HIS A 147 -2.71 -23.01 17.40
CA HIS A 147 -3.10 -22.80 18.80
C HIS A 147 -4.55 -22.43 19.09
N SER A 148 -5.49 -23.07 18.38
CA SER A 148 -6.76 -23.47 19.01
C SER A 148 -7.12 -24.90 18.67
N LYS A 149 -6.28 -25.83 19.12
CA LYS A 149 -6.69 -27.17 19.54
C LYS A 149 -6.12 -27.46 20.91
N LYS A 150 -6.89 -27.16 21.95
CA LYS A 150 -6.94 -27.92 23.20
C LYS A 150 -8.35 -27.85 23.75
#